data_AF-A0A3M2AGA6-F1
#
_entry.id   AF-A0A3M2AGA6-F1
#
_cell.length_a   1.000
_cell.length_b   1.000
_cell.length_c   1.000
_cell.angle_alpha   90.00
_cell.angle_beta   90.00
_cell.angle_gamma   90.00
#
_symmetry.space_group_name_H-M   'P 1'
#
loop_
_entity.id
_entity.type
_entity.pdbx_description
1 polymer ?
#
loop_
_entity_poly.entity_id
_entity_poly.type
_entity_poly.pdbx_seq_one_letter_code
_entity_poly.pdbx_strand_id
1 'polypeptide(L)'
;MYLGDIDGDGWQELGKQVKAKTLSAQLGLVYPVYHYVIFGVRSLSGPATARLGSRVDFALHVPALAGRRMRLLASTEFRPLGGLEAGGVRLYLGPSATLVATRRDPRLTVLLDAHGQGSLTGYLPQRPVLLGRSLYSIAVGTTAQGRVVKSSLLETEVVP
;
A
#
# COMPACT_ATOMS: atom_id res chain seq x y z
N MET A 1 -5.92 16.75 -14.39
CA MET A 1 -7.20 16.16 -14.87
C MET A 1 -7.66 15.19 -13.81
N TYR A 2 -8.94 15.17 -13.43
CA TYR A 2 -9.49 14.13 -12.56
C TYR A 2 -9.61 12.83 -13.35
N LEU A 3 -9.15 11.72 -12.79
CA LEU A 3 -9.13 10.41 -13.47
C LEU A 3 -10.25 9.47 -13.01
N GLY A 4 -10.94 9.79 -11.90
CA GLY A 4 -11.87 8.89 -11.25
C GLY A 4 -11.24 8.28 -9.99
N ASP A 5 -11.75 7.12 -9.58
CA ASP A 5 -11.24 6.25 -8.50
C ASP A 5 -10.64 5.00 -9.15
N ILE A 6 -9.33 5.01 -9.36
CA ILE A 6 -8.58 4.00 -10.13
C ILE A 6 -8.32 2.76 -9.29
N ASP A 7 -7.96 2.93 -8.02
CA ASP A 7 -7.62 1.81 -7.13
C ASP A 7 -8.80 1.29 -6.30
N GLY A 8 -9.95 1.96 -6.38
CA GLY A 8 -11.22 1.52 -5.84
C GLY A 8 -11.40 1.84 -4.36
N ASP A 9 -10.52 2.65 -3.78
CA ASP A 9 -10.49 2.99 -2.36
C ASP A 9 -11.50 4.08 -1.97
N GLY A 10 -12.11 4.72 -2.96
CA GLY A 10 -13.12 5.77 -2.81
C GLY A 10 -12.57 7.19 -2.89
N TRP A 11 -11.28 7.36 -3.12
CA TRP A 11 -10.66 8.65 -3.43
C TRP A 11 -10.63 8.91 -4.93
N GLN A 12 -10.63 10.18 -5.31
CA GLN A 12 -10.40 10.57 -6.69
C GLN A 12 -8.91 10.82 -6.92
N GLU A 13 -8.32 10.22 -7.95
CA GLU A 13 -6.95 10.52 -8.36
C GLU A 13 -6.86 11.65 -9.38
N LEU A 14 -5.73 12.35 -9.32
CA LEU A 14 -5.37 13.44 -10.21
C LEU A 14 -4.28 12.99 -11.18
N GLY A 15 -4.53 13.12 -12.47
CA GLY A 15 -3.55 12.91 -13.53
C GLY A 15 -2.88 14.22 -13.96
N LYS A 16 -1.55 14.18 -14.14
CA LYS A 16 -0.76 15.29 -14.69
C LYS A 16 0.33 14.77 -15.62
N GLN A 17 0.46 15.39 -16.79
CA GLN A 17 1.65 15.23 -17.60
C GLN A 17 2.80 16.05 -17.03
N VAL A 18 3.95 15.41 -16.82
CA VAL A 18 5.16 16.04 -16.32
C VAL A 18 6.25 15.84 -17.36
N LYS A 19 6.92 16.93 -17.72
CA LYS A 19 8.03 16.89 -18.67
C LYS A 19 9.15 16.03 -18.10
N ALA A 20 9.56 15.00 -18.84
CA ALA A 20 10.71 14.18 -18.50
C ALA A 20 11.97 15.04 -18.53
N LYS A 21 12.73 15.02 -17.44
CA LYS A 21 14.04 15.67 -17.37
C LYS A 21 15.11 14.69 -17.83
N THR A 22 15.16 14.43 -19.13
CA THR A 22 16.27 13.70 -19.74
C THR A 22 17.34 14.69 -20.20
N LEU A 23 18.61 14.31 -20.07
CA LEU A 23 19.74 15.14 -20.52
C LEU A 23 19.61 15.47 -22.01
N SER A 24 19.22 14.50 -22.84
CA SER A 24 19.02 14.70 -24.27
C SER A 24 17.92 15.71 -24.59
N ALA A 25 16.81 15.74 -23.82
CA ALA A 25 15.75 16.73 -24.01
C ALA A 25 16.15 18.12 -23.48
N GLN A 26 17.04 18.19 -22.48
CA GLN A 26 17.61 19.45 -22.00
C GLN A 26 18.60 20.06 -22.99
N LEU A 27 19.34 19.22 -23.73
CA LEU A 27 20.28 19.62 -24.77
C LEU A 27 19.60 19.85 -26.14
N GLY A 28 18.28 19.71 -26.24
CA GLY A 28 17.54 19.88 -27.50
C GLY A 28 17.77 18.78 -28.55
N LEU A 29 18.39 17.67 -28.16
CA LEU A 29 18.76 16.56 -29.06
C LEU A 29 17.58 15.62 -29.35
N VAL A 30 16.54 15.66 -28.52
CA VAL A 30 15.29 14.91 -28.72
C VAL A 30 14.09 15.78 -28.36
N TYR A 31 12.94 15.47 -28.95
CA TYR A 31 11.67 16.09 -28.59
C TYR A 31 11.36 15.93 -27.08
N PRO A 32 10.65 16.89 -26.47
CA PRO A 32 10.22 16.77 -25.08
C PRO A 32 9.44 15.48 -24.85
N VAL A 33 9.99 14.58 -24.03
CA VAL A 33 9.28 13.41 -23.53
C VAL A 33 8.44 13.83 -22.33
N TYR A 34 7.22 13.32 -22.22
CA TYR A 34 6.34 13.56 -21.07
C TYR A 34 6.03 12.23 -20.37
N HIS A 35 6.06 12.23 -19.05
CA HIS A 35 5.53 11.15 -18.22
C HIS A 35 4.13 11.52 -17.75
N TYR A 36 3.24 10.53 -17.67
CA TYR A 36 1.96 10.69 -17.02
C TYR A 36 2.08 10.27 -15.55
N VAL A 37 1.80 11.19 -14.64
CA VAL A 37 1.86 10.96 -13.19
C VAL A 37 0.44 10.97 -12.64
N ILE A 38 0.14 10.00 -11.79
CA ILE A 38 -1.13 9.86 -11.10
C ILE A 38 -0.89 10.12 -9.62
N PHE A 39 -1.62 11.07 -9.05
CA PHE A 39 -1.59 11.41 -7.64
C PHE A 39 -2.84 10.85 -6.96
N GLY A 40 -2.65 9.92 -6.03
CA GLY A 40 -3.70 9.40 -5.16
C GLY A 40 -3.55 9.88 -3.72
N VAL A 41 -4.62 9.75 -2.94
CA VAL A 41 -4.58 9.97 -1.49
C VAL A 41 -3.96 8.74 -0.83
N ARG A 42 -3.16 8.96 0.21
CA ARG A 42 -2.61 7.86 1.00
C ARG A 42 -3.70 7.27 1.91
N SER A 43 -4.25 6.12 1.53
CA SER A 43 -5.29 5.41 2.28
C SER A 43 -4.76 4.45 3.36
N LEU A 44 -3.46 4.16 3.39
CA LEU A 44 -2.76 3.48 4.49
C LEU A 44 -1.55 4.30 4.93
N SER A 45 -1.46 4.56 6.23
CA SER A 45 -0.35 5.27 6.87
C SER A 45 0.17 4.49 8.07
N GLY A 46 1.44 4.72 8.39
CA GLY A 46 2.19 4.11 9.46
C GLY A 46 3.60 4.72 9.50
N PRO A 47 4.47 4.25 10.39
CA PRO A 47 5.81 4.84 10.50
C PRO A 47 6.69 4.43 9.32
N ALA A 48 7.56 5.36 8.89
CA ALA A 48 8.56 5.08 7.87
C ALA A 48 9.66 4.12 8.38
N THR A 49 9.89 4.09 9.69
CA THR A 49 10.86 3.23 10.36
C THR A 49 10.21 2.55 11.57
N ALA A 50 10.52 1.28 11.82
CA ALA A 50 10.04 0.54 12.98
C ALA A 50 11.18 -0.24 13.63
N ARG A 51 11.27 -0.18 14.96
CA ARG A 51 12.29 -0.93 15.71
C ARG A 51 11.91 -2.39 15.81
N LEU A 52 12.90 -3.28 15.76
CA LEU A 52 12.67 -4.70 15.96
C LEU A 52 12.02 -4.97 17.34
N GLY A 53 11.00 -5.81 17.39
CA GLY A 53 10.27 -6.05 18.65
C GLY A 53 9.31 -4.92 19.07
N SER A 54 9.12 -3.88 18.25
CA SER A 54 8.21 -2.78 18.59
C SER A 54 6.78 -3.03 18.13
N ARG A 55 5.86 -2.28 18.76
CA ARG A 55 4.50 -2.09 18.24
C ARG A 55 4.54 -1.09 17.09
N VAL A 56 3.74 -1.36 16.07
CA VAL A 56 3.62 -0.52 14.87
C VAL A 56 2.16 -0.17 14.69
N ASP A 57 1.84 1.11 14.76
CA ASP A 57 0.48 1.61 14.56
C ASP A 57 0.25 1.96 13.10
N PHE A 58 -0.88 1.49 12.58
CA PHE A 58 -1.33 1.76 11.23
C PHE A 58 -2.69 2.45 11.27
N ALA A 59 -2.86 3.45 10.41
CA ALA A 59 -4.13 4.11 10.18
C ALA A 59 -4.57 3.93 8.73
N LEU A 60 -5.85 3.63 8.55
CA LEU A 60 -6.51 3.36 7.29
C LEU A 60 -7.62 4.37 7.05
N HIS A 61 -7.78 4.77 5.80
CA HIS A 61 -8.89 5.59 5.34
C HIS A 61 -9.30 5.16 3.93
N VAL A 62 -10.29 4.27 3.86
CA VAL A 62 -10.81 3.67 2.63
C VAL A 62 -12.33 3.86 2.60
N PRO A 63 -12.83 5.03 2.15
CA PRO A 63 -14.26 5.33 2.11
C PRO A 63 -15.12 4.27 1.41
N ALA A 64 -14.60 3.63 0.35
CA ALA A 64 -15.31 2.58 -0.39
C ALA A 64 -15.63 1.33 0.46
N LEU A 65 -15.00 1.19 1.63
CA LEU A 65 -15.19 0.08 2.57
C LEU A 65 -15.73 0.54 3.94
N ALA A 66 -16.44 1.67 4.01
CA ALA A 66 -17.15 2.09 5.21
C ALA A 66 -18.02 0.96 5.82
N GLY A 67 -17.88 0.72 7.12
CA GLY A 67 -18.56 -0.35 7.84
C GLY A 67 -18.11 -1.78 7.48
N ARG A 68 -16.99 -1.94 6.74
CA ARG A 68 -16.45 -3.23 6.31
C ARG A 68 -15.09 -3.52 6.92
N ARG A 69 -14.73 -4.80 6.91
CA ARG A 69 -13.43 -5.25 7.44
C ARG A 69 -12.35 -5.15 6.37
N MET A 70 -11.17 -4.72 6.79
CA MET A 70 -9.93 -4.81 6.03
C MET A 70 -8.88 -5.60 6.79
N ARG A 71 -8.04 -6.33 6.06
CA ARG A 71 -6.88 -7.05 6.60
C ARG A 71 -5.59 -6.43 6.11
N LEU A 72 -4.69 -6.11 7.04
CA LEU A 72 -3.32 -5.73 6.72
C LEU A 72 -2.49 -6.97 6.37
N LEU A 73 -1.82 -6.90 5.22
CA LEU A 73 -0.84 -7.86 4.76
C LEU A 73 0.51 -7.16 4.70
N ALA A 74 1.58 -7.83 5.13
CA ALA A 74 2.92 -7.29 5.02
C ALA A 74 3.86 -8.32 4.40
N SER A 75 4.83 -7.88 3.60
CA SER A 75 5.87 -8.73 3.04
C SER A 75 7.22 -8.04 3.08
N THR A 76 8.29 -8.82 3.21
CA THR A 76 9.67 -8.33 3.01
C THR A 76 10.08 -8.31 1.53
N GLU A 77 9.19 -8.68 0.62
CA GLU A 77 9.42 -8.67 -0.83
C GLU A 77 8.39 -7.79 -1.55
N PHE A 78 8.86 -6.93 -2.45
CA PHE A 78 8.04 -6.16 -3.39
C PHE A 78 8.25 -6.68 -4.81
N ARG A 79 7.16 -7.01 -5.51
CA ARG A 79 7.15 -7.57 -6.86
C ARG A 79 6.18 -6.80 -7.76
N PRO A 80 6.63 -5.74 -8.46
CA PRO A 80 5.75 -4.90 -9.28
C PRO A 80 5.16 -5.66 -10.50
N LEU A 81 5.86 -6.68 -10.99
CA LEU A 81 5.49 -7.43 -12.21
C LEU A 81 4.89 -8.83 -11.95
N GLY A 82 4.79 -9.30 -10.70
CA GLY A 82 4.41 -10.70 -10.42
C GLY A 82 4.17 -11.04 -8.95
N GLY A 83 3.60 -10.10 -8.19
CA GLY A 83 3.24 -10.28 -6.77
C GLY A 83 1.86 -10.93 -6.54
N LEU A 84 1.47 -11.00 -5.27
CA LEU A 84 0.16 -11.52 -4.85
C LEU A 84 -0.99 -10.72 -5.50
N GLU A 85 -2.02 -11.44 -5.93
CA GLU A 85 -3.26 -10.90 -6.46
C GLU A 85 -4.44 -11.37 -5.62
N ALA A 86 -5.45 -10.51 -5.45
CA ALA A 86 -6.70 -10.83 -4.78
C ALA A 86 -7.87 -10.27 -5.58
N GLY A 87 -8.74 -11.14 -6.10
CA GLY A 87 -9.94 -10.73 -6.84
C GLY A 87 -9.68 -9.77 -8.01
N GLY A 88 -8.62 -10.02 -8.80
CA GLY A 88 -8.22 -9.15 -9.93
C GLY A 88 -7.33 -7.97 -9.53
N VAL A 89 -7.14 -7.70 -8.23
CA VAL A 89 -6.34 -6.57 -7.74
C VAL A 89 -4.93 -7.02 -7.38
N ARG A 90 -3.93 -6.44 -8.05
CA ARG A 90 -2.51 -6.67 -7.74
C ARG A 90 -2.11 -5.97 -6.44
N LEU A 91 -1.53 -6.72 -5.53
CA LEU A 91 -1.03 -6.24 -4.23
C LEU A 91 0.48 -5.99 -4.24
N TYR A 92 1.18 -6.45 -5.28
CA TYR A 92 2.63 -6.30 -5.43
C TYR A 92 3.49 -6.87 -4.28
N LEU A 93 2.88 -7.63 -3.36
CA LEU A 93 3.58 -8.29 -2.27
C LEU A 93 4.18 -9.61 -2.80
N GLY A 94 5.49 -9.77 -2.69
CA GLY A 94 6.16 -11.04 -2.98
C GLY A 94 5.98 -12.07 -1.87
N PRO A 95 6.27 -13.36 -2.13
CA PRO A 95 6.21 -14.40 -1.12
C PRO A 95 7.24 -14.14 -0.02
N SER A 96 6.81 -14.20 1.24
CA SER A 96 7.70 -14.12 2.40
C SER A 96 7.07 -14.81 3.60
N ALA A 97 7.91 -15.22 4.58
CA ALA A 97 7.41 -15.74 5.85
C ALA A 97 6.52 -14.71 6.58
N THR A 98 6.84 -13.42 6.44
CA THR A 98 6.03 -12.31 6.97
C THR A 98 4.64 -12.30 6.35
N LEU A 99 4.53 -12.45 5.03
CA LEU A 99 3.23 -12.49 4.33
C LEU A 99 2.38 -13.67 4.78
N VAL A 100 2.99 -14.85 4.94
CA VAL A 100 2.28 -16.04 5.45
C VAL A 100 1.76 -15.79 6.87
N ALA A 101 2.57 -15.16 7.73
CA ALA A 101 2.18 -14.83 9.10
C ALA A 101 1.05 -13.80 9.13
N THR A 102 1.18 -12.68 8.44
CA THR A 102 0.18 -11.61 8.47
C THR A 102 -1.14 -12.02 7.85
N ARG A 103 -1.12 -12.89 6.82
CA ARG A 103 -2.35 -13.39 6.19
C ARG A 103 -3.22 -14.18 7.17
N ARG A 104 -2.62 -14.81 8.17
CA ARG A 104 -3.28 -15.68 9.15
C ARG A 104 -3.54 -15.00 10.49
N ASP A 105 -2.99 -13.83 10.76
CA ASP A 105 -3.15 -13.14 12.04
C ASP A 105 -4.50 -12.40 12.11
N PRO A 106 -5.45 -12.83 12.97
CA PRO A 106 -6.74 -12.17 13.09
C PRO A 106 -6.63 -10.74 13.66
N ARG A 107 -5.55 -10.42 14.38
CA ARG A 107 -5.33 -9.08 14.98
C ARG A 107 -5.00 -8.03 13.92
N LEU A 108 -4.55 -8.45 12.75
CA LEU A 108 -4.29 -7.58 11.60
C LEU A 108 -5.55 -7.37 10.74
N THR A 109 -6.74 -7.52 11.34
CA THR A 109 -8.03 -7.24 10.71
C THR A 109 -8.73 -6.14 11.50
N VAL A 110 -9.17 -5.09 10.81
CA VAL A 110 -9.88 -3.95 11.40
C VAL A 110 -11.26 -3.81 10.77
N LEU A 111 -12.26 -3.42 11.55
CA LEU A 111 -13.54 -2.95 11.05
C LEU A 111 -13.46 -1.44 10.86
N LEU A 112 -13.69 -0.97 9.64
CA LEU A 112 -13.73 0.47 9.36
C LEU A 112 -15.06 1.07 9.84
N ASP A 113 -15.00 2.32 10.29
CA ASP A 113 -16.16 3.07 10.72
C ASP A 113 -17.07 3.52 9.54
N ALA A 114 -18.08 4.34 9.84
CA ALA A 114 -19.01 4.85 8.84
C ALA A 114 -18.38 5.77 7.78
N HIS A 115 -17.15 6.25 8.01
CA HIS A 115 -16.38 7.07 7.09
C HIS A 115 -15.25 6.29 6.41
N GLY A 116 -15.15 4.97 6.64
CA GLY A 116 -14.07 4.15 6.10
C GLY A 116 -12.74 4.33 6.85
N GLN A 117 -12.75 4.88 8.06
CA GLN A 117 -11.56 5.06 8.88
C GLN A 117 -11.37 3.88 9.83
N GLY A 118 -10.12 3.56 10.13
CA GLY A 118 -9.80 2.56 11.14
C GLY A 118 -8.32 2.57 11.48
N SER A 119 -7.98 1.99 12.62
CA SER A 119 -6.61 1.83 13.06
C SER A 119 -6.38 0.41 13.57
N LEU A 120 -5.16 -0.09 13.40
CA LEU A 120 -4.73 -1.35 13.98
C LEU A 120 -3.28 -1.26 14.43
N THR A 121 -2.95 -2.02 15.47
CA THR A 121 -1.58 -2.13 15.98
C THR A 121 -1.02 -3.50 15.63
N GLY A 122 0.05 -3.53 14.86
CA GLY A 122 0.87 -4.72 14.59
C GLY A 122 2.02 -4.84 15.59
N TYR A 123 2.64 -6.02 15.61
CA TYR A 123 3.87 -6.26 16.36
C TYR A 123 4.94 -6.78 15.42
N LEU A 124 6.09 -6.10 15.39
CA LEU A 124 7.24 -6.55 14.64
C LEU A 124 7.98 -7.61 15.46
N PRO A 125 8.09 -8.87 15.02
CA PRO A 125 8.69 -9.90 15.84
C PRO A 125 10.20 -9.64 16.02
N GLN A 126 10.75 -10.06 17.16
CA GLN A 126 12.18 -10.02 17.45
C GLN A 126 12.95 -11.06 16.62
N ARG A 127 13.03 -10.85 15.30
CA ARG A 127 13.72 -11.71 14.35
C ARG A 127 14.85 -10.95 13.69
N PRO A 128 16.12 -11.20 14.04
CA PRO A 128 17.26 -10.47 13.49
C PRO A 128 17.33 -10.44 11.96
N VAL A 129 16.79 -11.44 11.28
CA VAL A 129 16.70 -11.50 9.80
C VAL A 129 15.90 -10.35 9.17
N LEU A 130 15.08 -9.64 9.95
CA LEU A 130 14.31 -8.49 9.50
C LEU A 130 15.11 -7.18 9.56
N LEU A 131 16.22 -7.12 10.31
CA LEU A 131 17.02 -5.90 10.43
C LEU A 131 17.55 -5.43 9.07
N GLY A 132 17.41 -4.13 8.80
CA GLY A 132 17.82 -3.51 7.53
C GLY A 132 16.94 -3.88 6.34
N ARG A 133 15.78 -4.53 6.57
CA ARG A 133 14.82 -4.86 5.50
C ARG A 133 13.65 -3.89 5.49
N SER A 134 13.13 -3.64 4.29
CA SER A 134 11.83 -3.00 4.11
C SER A 134 10.69 -4.00 4.32
N LEU A 135 9.65 -3.54 4.99
CA LEU A 135 8.34 -4.17 5.06
C LEU A 135 7.35 -3.40 4.21
N TYR A 136 6.85 -4.07 3.18
CA TYR A 136 5.83 -3.59 2.27
C TYR A 136 4.47 -4.04 2.77
N SER A 137 3.60 -3.09 3.11
CA SER A 137 2.30 -3.33 3.71
C SER A 137 1.16 -2.79 2.86
N ILE A 138 0.08 -3.56 2.74
CA ILE A 138 -1.17 -3.19 2.07
C ILE A 138 -2.33 -3.74 2.88
N ALA A 139 -3.39 -2.95 3.05
CA ALA A 139 -4.65 -3.47 3.54
C ALA A 139 -5.57 -3.87 2.37
N VAL A 140 -6.27 -4.99 2.53
CA VAL A 140 -7.25 -5.48 1.55
C VAL A 140 -8.59 -5.76 2.20
N GLY A 141 -9.68 -5.50 1.49
CA GLY A 141 -11.04 -5.82 1.92
C GLY A 141 -11.94 -6.09 0.73
N THR A 142 -13.20 -6.41 1.02
CA THR A 142 -14.20 -6.73 -0.01
C THR A 142 -15.45 -5.88 0.21
N THR A 143 -15.95 -5.27 -0.87
CA THR A 143 -17.19 -4.49 -0.84
C THR A 143 -18.40 -5.39 -0.66
N ALA A 144 -19.58 -4.79 -0.45
CA ALA A 144 -20.85 -5.53 -0.37
C ALA A 144 -21.15 -6.36 -1.64
N GLN A 145 -20.67 -5.89 -2.80
CA GLN A 145 -20.85 -6.52 -4.11
C GLN A 145 -19.75 -7.55 -4.44
N GLY A 146 -18.87 -7.88 -3.49
CA GLY A 146 -17.83 -8.88 -3.71
C GLY A 146 -16.57 -8.37 -4.42
N ARG A 147 -16.46 -7.06 -4.69
CA ARG A 147 -15.27 -6.46 -5.31
C ARG A 147 -14.15 -6.36 -4.28
N VAL A 148 -12.94 -6.79 -4.63
CA VAL A 148 -11.75 -6.55 -3.78
C VAL A 148 -11.29 -5.11 -3.94
N VAL A 149 -10.97 -4.48 -2.81
CA VAL A 149 -10.39 -3.13 -2.72
C VAL A 149 -9.11 -3.22 -1.90
N LYS A 150 -8.11 -2.41 -2.25
CA LYS A 150 -6.85 -2.30 -1.50
C LYS A 150 -6.60 -0.87 -1.07
N SER A 151 -5.76 -0.70 -0.05
CA SER A 151 -5.18 0.60 0.28
C SER A 151 -3.96 0.92 -0.59
N SER A 152 -3.45 2.14 -0.44
CA SER A 152 -2.10 2.51 -0.86
C SER A 152 -1.03 1.59 -0.24
N LEU A 153 0.09 1.41 -0.94
CA LEU A 153 1.27 0.71 -0.42
C LEU A 153 1.99 1.56 0.63
N LEU A 154 2.35 0.94 1.75
CA LEU A 154 3.23 1.50 2.77
C LEU A 154 4.54 0.73 2.79
N GLU A 155 5.66 1.45 2.82
CA GLU A 155 6.98 0.90 3.07
C GLU A 155 7.48 1.35 4.44
N THR A 156 7.94 0.40 5.24
CA THR A 156 8.52 0.65 6.57
C THR A 156 9.87 -0.03 6.66
N GLU A 157 10.93 0.71 6.92
CA GLU A 157 12.26 0.16 7.18
C GLU A 157 12.36 -0.40 8.60
N VAL A 158 12.90 -1.60 8.74
CA VAL A 158 13.14 -2.21 10.04
C VAL A 158 14.53 -1.86 10.54
N VAL A 159 14.57 -1.16 11.67
CA VAL A 159 15.79 -0.71 12.34
C VAL A 159 16.02 -1.46 13.66
N PRO A 160 17.24 -1.43 14.23
CA PRO A 160 17.55 -2.05 15.52
C PRO A 160 16.63 -1.62 16.67
#